data_AF-A0A962DJY5-F1
#
_entry.id   AF-A0A962DJY5-F1
#
_cell.length_a   1.000
_cell.length_b   1.000
_cell.length_c   1.000
_cell.angle_alpha   90.00
_cell.angle_beta   90.00
_cell.angle_gamma   90.00
#
_symmetry.space_group_name_H-M   'P 1'
#
loop_
_entity.id
_entity.type
_entity.pdbx_description
1 polymer ?
#
loop_
_entity_poly.entity_id
_entity_poly.type
_entity_poly.pdbx_seq_one_letter_code
_entity_poly.pdbx_strand_id
1 'polypeptide(L)'
;MGRSTNQFGKIAARYLAVSAIALILAACGGGGGGASTSTPSEIPSQPAQNRAPQIAGTPATTAQVGATYVFHPAASDADNDTLSFQISSKPAWASFDPASGTLTGTPASNNIGTSSNIVISVSDGTASVSLPAFSIQVQAAPQTDLPPTISGTPPTTIVAGQAYSFRPSASDPNGDTLTFSISGKPAWAAFNTTTGRLNGTPAPADVGSYTGIVIRVSDGTTTVALAAFTITVTQVTNGTATISWIPPTQNTDGSPLTDLAGYRIYYGTSPSNLNQVVELSNPGLTSYMVENLSPSTWYFSMRSFSTDGTESEASGLASKTIL
;
A
#
# COMPACT_ATOMS: atom_id res chain seq x y z
N MET A 1 39.94 51.81 -4.02
CA MET A 1 39.58 52.47 -5.29
C MET A 1 38.08 52.75 -5.28
N GLY A 2 37.68 54.03 -5.49
CA GLY A 2 36.31 54.56 -5.77
C GLY A 2 35.24 54.39 -4.67
N ARG A 3 34.71 55.41 -3.95
CA ARG A 3 33.90 56.63 -4.30
C ARG A 3 32.67 56.28 -5.16
N SER A 4 31.42 56.74 -4.93
CA SER A 4 30.83 57.99 -4.38
C SER A 4 29.33 57.74 -4.07
N THR A 5 28.73 58.07 -2.91
CA THR A 5 28.04 59.32 -2.46
C THR A 5 26.84 59.86 -3.27
N ASN A 6 25.65 59.95 -2.63
CA ASN A 6 24.75 61.13 -2.42
C ASN A 6 23.33 60.63 -2.03
N GLN A 7 22.63 60.96 -0.93
CA GLN A 7 22.27 62.19 -0.18
C GLN A 7 21.17 63.10 -0.82
N PHE A 8 20.28 63.56 0.07
CA PHE A 8 19.20 64.60 -0.02
C PHE A 8 17.88 64.22 -0.72
N GLY A 9 16.68 64.64 -0.27
CA GLY A 9 16.30 65.60 0.78
C GLY A 9 14.76 65.73 0.93
N LYS A 10 14.34 66.38 2.02
CA LYS A 10 12.96 66.79 2.38
C LYS A 10 12.47 68.02 1.57
N ILE A 11 11.20 68.41 1.82
CA ILE A 11 10.52 69.75 1.65
C ILE A 11 9.55 69.78 0.43
N ALA A 12 8.33 70.36 0.37
CA ALA A 12 7.57 71.40 1.10
C ALA A 12 6.03 71.15 0.91
N ALA A 13 5.14 71.41 1.87
CA ALA A 13 4.44 72.68 2.21
C ALA A 13 3.37 73.17 1.21
N ARG A 14 2.13 73.41 1.71
CA ARG A 14 1.29 74.57 1.34
C ARG A 14 0.47 75.05 2.54
N TYR A 15 0.63 76.33 2.84
CA TYR A 15 -0.15 77.15 3.76
C TYR A 15 -1.46 77.59 3.10
N LEU A 16 -2.50 77.87 3.91
CA LEU A 16 -3.28 79.09 3.78
C LEU A 16 -3.52 79.67 5.18
N ALA A 17 -3.16 80.93 5.34
CA ALA A 17 -3.30 81.72 6.57
C ALA A 17 -4.61 82.51 6.54
N VAL A 18 -5.19 82.80 7.72
CA VAL A 18 -5.61 84.16 8.09
C VAL A 18 -5.39 84.32 9.61
N SER A 19 -4.79 85.44 9.97
CA SER A 19 -4.44 85.91 11.32
C SER A 19 -5.00 87.33 11.49
N ALA A 20 -5.48 87.67 12.69
CA ALA A 20 -5.38 88.97 13.40
C ALA A 20 -6.48 89.05 14.49
N ILE A 21 -6.15 89.04 15.81
CA ILE A 21 -5.77 90.18 16.68
C ILE A 21 -6.98 91.10 16.95
N ALA A 22 -7.69 91.04 18.08
CA ALA A 22 -7.38 91.38 19.49
C ALA A 22 -7.83 92.80 19.89
N LEU A 23 -8.65 92.85 20.95
CA LEU A 23 -8.73 93.81 22.08
C LEU A 23 -8.92 95.33 21.75
N ILE A 24 -9.87 96.06 22.34
CA ILE A 24 -9.77 96.72 23.66
C ILE A 24 -11.14 97.26 24.15
N LEU A 25 -11.32 97.14 25.47
CA LEU A 25 -12.15 97.80 26.51
C LEU A 25 -13.31 98.76 26.18
N ALA A 26 -14.46 98.39 26.78
CA ALA A 26 -15.32 99.13 27.72
C ALA A 26 -15.39 100.68 27.70
N ALA A 27 -16.62 101.18 27.57
CA ALA A 27 -17.17 102.21 28.45
C ALA A 27 -18.71 102.10 28.53
N CYS A 28 -19.22 102.46 29.70
CA CYS A 28 -20.60 102.39 30.19
C CYS A 28 -21.55 103.43 29.56
N GLY A 29 -22.86 103.16 29.58
CA GLY A 29 -23.89 104.18 29.35
C GLY A 29 -25.27 103.56 29.14
N GLY A 30 -26.14 103.61 30.15
CA GLY A 30 -27.41 102.90 30.20
C GLY A 30 -28.63 103.58 29.55
N GLY A 31 -29.79 102.94 29.71
CA GLY A 31 -31.09 103.54 29.44
C GLY A 31 -32.22 102.54 29.13
N GLY A 32 -32.86 102.04 30.19
CA GLY A 32 -34.32 101.83 30.32
C GLY A 32 -35.11 100.99 29.30
N GLY A 33 -35.83 99.99 29.81
CA GLY A 33 -37.03 99.46 29.15
C GLY A 33 -37.29 98.00 29.48
N GLY A 34 -38.07 97.74 30.55
CA GLY A 34 -38.53 96.39 30.86
C GLY A 34 -39.42 95.83 29.75
N ALA A 35 -39.12 94.62 29.31
CA ALA A 35 -40.08 93.72 28.69
C ALA A 35 -39.59 92.29 28.93
N SER A 36 -40.44 91.53 29.61
CA SER A 36 -40.27 90.12 29.92
C SER A 36 -39.86 89.32 28.68
N THR A 37 -38.69 88.69 28.72
CA THR A 37 -38.32 87.63 27.77
C THR A 37 -38.20 86.34 28.55
N SER A 38 -39.27 85.56 28.51
CA SER A 38 -39.31 84.17 28.94
C SER A 38 -38.14 83.39 28.34
N THR A 39 -37.40 82.70 29.20
CA THR A 39 -36.51 81.60 28.82
C THR A 39 -37.29 80.58 28.00
N PRO A 40 -36.85 80.21 26.78
CA PRO A 40 -37.44 79.07 26.08
C PRO A 40 -37.16 77.81 26.91
N SER A 41 -38.21 77.10 27.34
CA SER A 41 -38.05 75.75 27.86
C SER A 41 -37.39 74.89 26.79
N GLU A 42 -36.24 74.34 27.11
CA GLU A 42 -35.61 73.25 26.37
C GLU A 42 -36.62 72.09 26.31
N ILE A 43 -37.10 71.79 25.11
CA ILE A 43 -37.88 70.58 24.87
C ILE A 43 -36.93 69.41 25.20
N PRO A 44 -37.31 68.43 26.05
CA PRO A 44 -36.49 67.25 26.25
C PRO A 44 -36.21 66.64 24.88
N SER A 45 -34.94 66.60 24.47
CA SER A 45 -34.54 65.93 23.23
C SER A 45 -35.06 64.50 23.30
N GLN A 46 -35.95 64.13 22.38
CA GLN A 46 -36.48 62.78 22.26
C GLN A 46 -35.31 61.79 22.26
N PRO A 47 -35.35 60.69 23.05
CA PRO A 47 -34.27 59.72 23.05
C PRO A 47 -34.03 59.23 21.62
N ALA A 48 -32.75 59.14 21.23
CA ALA A 48 -32.37 58.69 19.91
C ALA A 48 -33.04 57.33 19.62
N GLN A 49 -33.65 57.19 18.45
CA GLN A 49 -34.29 55.94 18.05
C GLN A 49 -33.22 54.88 17.76
N ASN A 50 -33.35 53.71 18.39
CA ASN A 50 -32.48 52.55 18.19
C ASN A 50 -32.41 52.14 16.70
N ARG A 51 -31.21 51.95 16.18
CA ARG A 51 -30.98 51.42 14.83
C ARG A 51 -30.57 49.96 14.95
N ALA A 52 -31.37 49.07 14.37
CA ALA A 52 -31.11 47.63 14.43
C ALA A 52 -29.70 47.24 13.92
N PRO A 53 -29.11 46.16 14.44
CA PRO A 53 -27.79 45.72 14.05
C PRO A 53 -27.77 45.21 12.61
N GLN A 54 -26.59 45.19 12.00
CA GLN A 54 -26.35 44.54 10.71
C GLN A 54 -25.52 43.28 10.89
N ILE A 55 -25.84 42.23 10.12
CA ILE A 55 -25.07 40.98 10.05
C ILE A 55 -24.87 40.57 8.58
N ALA A 56 -23.67 40.12 8.26
CA ALA A 56 -23.27 39.68 6.93
C ALA A 56 -22.31 38.49 7.01
N GLY A 57 -22.20 37.75 5.91
CA GLY A 57 -21.31 36.60 5.77
C GLY A 57 -21.96 35.48 4.99
N THR A 58 -21.13 34.61 4.42
CA THR A 58 -21.60 33.43 3.66
C THR A 58 -20.82 32.20 4.16
N PRO A 59 -21.48 31.30 4.92
CA PRO A 59 -20.83 30.09 5.41
C PRO A 59 -20.53 29.11 4.28
N ALA A 60 -19.47 28.33 4.44
CA ALA A 60 -19.22 27.21 3.54
C ALA A 60 -20.33 26.16 3.70
N THR A 61 -20.91 25.72 2.60
CA THR A 61 -22.03 24.75 2.61
C THR A 61 -21.55 23.30 2.74
N THR A 62 -20.24 23.09 2.85
CA THR A 62 -19.62 21.76 2.96
C THR A 62 -18.58 21.74 4.08
N ALA A 63 -18.52 20.62 4.81
CA ALA A 63 -17.47 20.31 5.75
C ALA A 63 -16.92 18.90 5.46
N GLN A 64 -15.66 18.63 5.78
CA GLN A 64 -15.06 17.30 5.62
C GLN A 64 -14.83 16.67 6.99
N VAL A 65 -15.08 15.37 7.10
CA VAL A 65 -14.75 14.60 8.30
C VAL A 65 -13.28 14.81 8.66
N GLY A 66 -13.00 15.13 9.93
CA GLY A 66 -11.65 15.37 10.44
C GLY A 66 -11.04 16.75 10.09
N ALA A 67 -11.69 17.55 9.23
CA ALA A 67 -11.24 18.90 8.92
C ALA A 67 -11.96 19.95 9.80
N THR A 68 -11.22 20.96 10.26
CA THR A 68 -11.80 22.06 11.03
C THR A 68 -12.67 22.95 10.14
N TYR A 69 -13.94 23.10 10.53
CA TYR A 69 -14.88 24.07 9.99
C TYR A 69 -14.88 25.33 10.87
N VAL A 70 -14.85 26.51 10.25
CA VAL A 70 -14.97 27.80 10.92
C VAL A 70 -15.82 28.73 10.05
N PHE A 71 -16.81 29.37 10.66
CA PHE A 71 -17.53 30.49 10.08
C PHE A 71 -17.66 31.62 11.11
N HIS A 72 -17.26 32.83 10.73
CA HIS A 72 -17.37 34.03 11.54
C HIS A 72 -18.19 35.08 10.78
N PRO A 73 -19.41 35.42 11.23
CA PRO A 73 -20.21 36.48 10.61
C PRO A 73 -19.64 37.86 10.98
N ALA A 74 -19.72 38.80 10.03
CA ALA A 74 -19.45 40.20 10.31
C ALA A 74 -20.72 40.85 10.86
N ALA A 75 -20.64 41.56 11.98
CA ALA A 75 -21.76 42.34 12.50
C ALA A 75 -21.32 43.70 13.01
N SER A 76 -22.23 44.68 12.96
CA SER A 76 -22.00 46.03 13.44
C SER A 76 -23.30 46.66 13.89
N ASP A 77 -23.21 47.55 14.86
CA ASP A 77 -24.30 48.38 15.32
C ASP A 77 -23.96 49.87 15.13
N ALA A 78 -24.93 50.67 14.68
CA ALA A 78 -24.69 52.08 14.37
C ALA A 78 -24.70 52.98 15.61
N ASP A 79 -25.32 52.52 16.69
CA ASP A 79 -25.37 53.14 18.01
C ASP A 79 -24.20 52.66 18.91
N ASN A 80 -23.42 51.68 18.43
CA ASN A 80 -22.35 50.97 19.12
C ASN A 80 -22.85 50.16 20.34
N ASP A 81 -24.07 49.65 20.25
CA ASP A 81 -24.62 48.76 21.26
C ASP A 81 -23.87 47.43 21.31
N THR A 82 -23.94 46.77 22.47
CA THR A 82 -23.30 45.46 22.65
C THR A 82 -24.09 44.40 21.90
N LEU A 83 -23.40 43.66 21.02
CA LEU A 83 -24.00 42.61 20.22
C LEU A 83 -23.98 41.25 20.92
N SER A 84 -25.08 40.52 20.79
CA SER A 84 -25.19 39.12 21.21
C SER A 84 -25.71 38.25 20.07
N PHE A 85 -25.15 37.06 19.92
CA PHE A 85 -25.45 36.17 18.82
C PHE A 85 -26.18 34.91 19.30
N GLN A 86 -27.07 34.39 18.44
CA GLN A 86 -27.78 33.14 18.66
C GLN A 86 -27.74 32.28 17.39
N ILE A 87 -27.93 30.97 17.57
CA ILE A 87 -27.98 30.01 16.46
C ILE A 87 -29.11 29.02 16.65
N SER A 88 -29.88 28.78 15.60
CA SER A 88 -30.88 27.71 15.53
C SER A 88 -30.43 26.60 14.57
N SER A 89 -30.92 25.38 14.79
CA SER A 89 -30.55 24.16 14.05
C SER A 89 -29.04 23.89 13.97
N LYS A 90 -28.27 24.32 14.99
CA LYS A 90 -26.82 24.12 15.04
C LYS A 90 -26.46 22.63 14.88
N PRO A 91 -25.51 22.26 14.00
CA PRO A 91 -25.02 20.90 13.93
C PRO A 91 -24.51 20.39 15.28
N ALA A 92 -24.78 19.12 15.61
CA ALA A 92 -24.38 18.53 16.88
C ALA A 92 -22.86 18.50 17.09
N TRP A 93 -22.09 18.42 16.00
CA TRP A 93 -20.63 18.40 16.00
C TRP A 93 -19.98 19.79 16.13
N ALA A 94 -20.76 20.86 16.04
CA ALA A 94 -20.26 22.23 16.05
C ALA A 94 -20.43 22.92 17.42
N SER A 95 -19.52 23.82 17.75
CA SER A 95 -19.60 24.79 18.84
C SER A 95 -19.94 26.18 18.30
N PHE A 96 -20.62 26.99 19.11
CA PHE A 96 -21.01 28.34 18.73
C PHE A 96 -20.67 29.31 19.86
N ASP A 97 -19.95 30.39 19.54
CA ASP A 97 -19.62 31.46 20.46
C ASP A 97 -20.68 32.58 20.37
N PRO A 98 -21.50 32.81 21.41
CA PRO A 98 -22.54 33.83 21.41
C PRO A 98 -22.00 35.27 21.46
N ALA A 99 -20.72 35.48 21.78
CA ALA A 99 -20.13 36.83 21.79
C ALA A 99 -19.66 37.26 20.39
N SER A 100 -19.13 36.33 19.60
CA SER A 100 -18.58 36.61 18.26
C SER A 100 -19.44 36.09 17.11
N GLY A 101 -20.45 35.28 17.39
CA GLY A 101 -21.24 34.56 16.38
C GLY A 101 -20.47 33.45 15.67
N THR A 102 -19.26 33.12 16.14
CA THR A 102 -18.39 32.16 15.44
C THR A 102 -18.91 30.73 15.63
N LEU A 103 -19.15 30.05 14.52
CA LEU A 103 -19.48 28.62 14.45
C LEU A 103 -18.21 27.83 14.10
N THR A 104 -17.76 26.94 14.98
CA THR A 104 -16.55 26.11 14.78
C THR A 104 -16.81 24.64 15.04
N GLY A 105 -15.98 23.75 14.50
CA GLY A 105 -16.03 22.34 14.87
C GLY A 105 -15.28 21.43 13.91
N THR A 106 -15.15 20.16 14.26
CA THR A 106 -14.50 19.13 13.42
C THR A 106 -15.44 17.92 13.38
N PRO A 107 -16.19 17.71 12.28
CA PRO A 107 -17.13 16.60 12.21
C PRO A 107 -16.40 15.25 12.17
N ALA A 108 -16.98 14.24 12.83
CA ALA A 108 -16.53 12.86 12.79
C ALA A 108 -17.30 12.03 11.74
N SER A 109 -16.88 10.79 11.48
CA SER A 109 -17.48 9.93 10.44
C SER A 109 -18.97 9.68 10.65
N ASN A 110 -19.46 9.68 11.89
CA ASN A 110 -20.88 9.55 12.22
C ASN A 110 -21.70 10.82 11.96
N ASN A 111 -21.07 11.91 11.50
CA ASN A 111 -21.72 13.16 11.16
C ASN A 111 -21.94 13.35 9.66
N ILE A 112 -21.54 12.38 8.82
CA ILE A 112 -21.79 12.39 7.37
C ILE A 112 -23.30 12.56 7.12
N GLY A 113 -23.66 13.54 6.30
CA GLY A 113 -25.04 13.94 6.07
C GLY A 113 -25.20 15.46 5.99
N THR A 114 -26.45 15.93 5.96
CA THR A 114 -26.74 17.37 5.84
C THR A 114 -27.40 17.89 7.11
N SER A 115 -26.85 18.96 7.67
CA SER A 115 -27.52 19.79 8.68
C SER A 115 -28.18 20.97 7.97
N SER A 116 -29.51 21.02 7.98
CA SER A 116 -30.30 22.02 7.25
C SER A 116 -30.90 23.08 8.18
N ASN A 117 -31.34 24.20 7.59
CA ASN A 117 -32.04 25.28 8.27
C ASN A 117 -31.25 25.90 9.44
N ILE A 118 -29.94 26.02 9.28
CA ILE A 118 -29.07 26.69 10.24
C ILE A 118 -29.28 28.19 10.07
N VAL A 119 -29.60 28.90 11.16
CA VAL A 119 -29.81 30.36 11.14
C VAL A 119 -28.99 30.97 12.28
N ILE A 120 -28.16 31.96 11.94
CA ILE A 120 -27.43 32.77 12.91
C ILE A 120 -28.06 34.15 12.95
N SER A 121 -28.41 34.61 14.15
CA SER A 121 -28.97 35.94 14.41
C SER A 121 -28.06 36.75 15.34
N VAL A 122 -28.14 38.06 15.21
CA VAL A 122 -27.51 39.04 16.10
C VAL A 122 -28.58 39.96 16.70
N SER A 123 -28.38 40.39 17.94
CA SER A 123 -29.26 41.30 18.67
C SER A 123 -28.43 42.37 19.40
N ASP A 124 -28.91 43.61 19.37
CA ASP A 124 -28.41 44.75 20.16
C ASP A 124 -29.12 44.88 21.53
N GLY A 125 -30.08 43.99 21.82
CA GLY A 125 -30.93 44.04 23.02
C GLY A 125 -32.32 44.64 22.79
N THR A 126 -32.53 45.34 21.67
CA THR A 126 -33.81 45.98 21.27
C THR A 126 -34.36 45.38 19.97
N ALA A 127 -33.50 45.12 18.98
CA ALA A 127 -33.82 44.58 17.67
C ALA A 127 -32.90 43.40 17.32
N SER A 128 -33.37 42.51 16.43
CA SER A 128 -32.58 41.37 15.96
C SER A 128 -32.71 41.16 14.47
N VAL A 129 -31.58 40.80 13.83
CA VAL A 129 -31.48 40.50 12.40
C VAL A 129 -30.77 39.15 12.22
N SER A 130 -31.13 38.40 11.18
CA SER A 130 -30.59 37.06 10.90
C SER A 130 -29.95 37.00 9.52
N LEU A 131 -28.93 36.15 9.39
CA LEU A 131 -28.49 35.67 8.09
C LEU A 131 -29.57 34.80 7.43
N PRO A 132 -29.57 34.68 6.09
CA PRO A 132 -30.36 33.66 5.42
C PRO A 132 -30.07 32.26 5.97
N ALA A 133 -31.10 31.42 6.04
CA ALA A 133 -30.93 30.03 6.43
C ALA A 133 -29.98 29.32 5.45
N PHE A 134 -29.08 28.51 5.99
CA PHE A 134 -28.14 27.73 5.20
C PHE A 134 -28.07 26.28 5.66
N SER A 135 -27.36 25.45 4.91
CA SER A 135 -27.13 24.05 5.22
C SER A 135 -25.64 23.73 5.13
N ILE A 136 -25.17 22.81 5.96
CA ILE A 136 -23.81 22.26 5.87
C ILE A 136 -23.92 20.76 5.57
N GLN A 137 -23.37 20.36 4.44
CA GLN A 137 -23.19 18.95 4.07
C GLN A 137 -21.82 18.46 4.54
N VAL A 138 -21.81 17.53 5.49
CA VAL A 138 -20.60 16.82 5.92
C VAL A 138 -20.33 15.68 4.93
N GLN A 139 -19.17 15.74 4.29
CA GLN A 139 -18.67 14.75 3.35
C GLN A 139 -17.58 13.90 4.01
N ALA A 140 -17.46 12.65 3.58
CA ALA A 140 -16.34 11.81 3.98
C ALA A 140 -15.01 12.47 3.59
N ALA A 141 -13.97 12.27 4.41
CA ALA A 141 -12.62 12.63 4.01
C ALA A 141 -12.23 11.80 2.78
N PRO A 142 -11.55 12.37 1.77
CA PRO A 142 -10.97 11.60 0.69
C PRO A 142 -10.09 10.50 1.28
N GLN A 143 -10.35 9.24 0.93
CA GLN A 143 -9.38 8.18 1.21
C GLN A 143 -8.21 8.37 0.24
N THR A 144 -6.99 8.51 0.74
CA THR A 144 -5.82 8.40 -0.13
C THR A 144 -5.60 6.94 -0.43
N ASP A 145 -5.83 6.57 -1.68
CA ASP A 145 -5.51 5.25 -2.21
C ASP A 145 -3.98 5.09 -2.23
N LEU A 146 -3.47 4.11 -1.49
CA LEU A 146 -2.05 3.80 -1.38
C LEU A 146 -1.77 2.51 -2.15
N PRO A 147 -0.71 2.46 -2.97
CA PRO A 147 -0.44 1.30 -3.80
C PRO A 147 -0.17 0.05 -2.95
N PRO A 148 -0.45 -1.15 -3.48
CA PRO A 148 -0.20 -2.38 -2.78
C PRO A 148 1.29 -2.66 -2.75
N THR A 149 1.68 -3.56 -1.86
CA THR A 149 3.05 -4.03 -1.73
C THR A 149 3.15 -5.50 -2.13
N ILE A 150 4.29 -5.90 -2.72
CA ILE A 150 4.58 -7.29 -3.07
C ILE A 150 6.03 -7.63 -2.73
N SER A 151 6.26 -8.82 -2.19
CA SER A 151 7.58 -9.30 -1.80
C SER A 151 7.69 -10.83 -1.89
N GLY A 152 8.92 -11.33 -1.83
CA GLY A 152 9.25 -12.75 -1.86
C GLY A 152 10.37 -13.08 -2.83
N THR A 153 11.08 -14.17 -2.58
CA THR A 153 12.22 -14.63 -3.41
C THR A 153 11.89 -16.00 -4.00
N PRO A 154 11.64 -16.11 -5.32
CA PRO A 154 11.35 -17.39 -5.95
C PRO A 154 12.59 -18.28 -6.02
N PRO A 155 12.46 -19.61 -5.87
CA PRO A 155 13.52 -20.53 -6.23
C PRO A 155 13.87 -20.37 -7.72
N THR A 156 15.16 -20.29 -8.02
CA THR A 156 15.68 -20.03 -9.37
C THR A 156 16.16 -21.29 -10.09
N THR A 157 16.18 -22.43 -9.40
CA THR A 157 16.58 -23.73 -9.96
C THR A 157 15.64 -24.82 -9.46
N ILE A 158 15.32 -25.79 -10.31
CA ILE A 158 14.56 -26.98 -9.97
C ILE A 158 15.03 -28.16 -10.83
N VAL A 159 15.03 -29.37 -10.27
CA VAL A 159 15.33 -30.59 -11.03
C VAL A 159 14.06 -31.08 -11.72
N ALA A 160 14.15 -31.52 -12.97
CA ALA A 160 13.05 -32.16 -13.67
C ALA A 160 12.44 -33.31 -12.83
N GLY A 161 11.12 -33.38 -12.76
CA GLY A 161 10.37 -34.33 -11.93
C GLY A 161 10.11 -33.88 -10.49
N GLN A 162 10.74 -32.80 -10.02
CA GLN A 162 10.50 -32.24 -8.68
C GLN A 162 9.44 -31.14 -8.68
N ALA A 163 8.62 -31.08 -7.63
CA ALA A 163 7.56 -30.09 -7.51
C ALA A 163 8.13 -28.68 -7.23
N TYR A 164 7.81 -27.73 -8.11
CA TYR A 164 8.06 -26.31 -7.93
C TYR A 164 6.86 -25.63 -7.27
N SER A 165 7.11 -24.72 -6.32
CA SER A 165 6.08 -23.88 -5.73
C SER A 165 6.68 -22.58 -5.20
N PHE A 166 6.13 -21.45 -5.63
CA PHE A 166 6.42 -20.13 -5.10
C PHE A 166 5.13 -19.33 -4.93
N ARG A 167 4.97 -18.66 -3.79
CA ARG A 167 3.87 -17.72 -3.55
C ARG A 167 4.44 -16.42 -2.97
N PRO A 168 4.24 -15.25 -3.61
CA PRO A 168 4.64 -13.98 -3.04
C PRO A 168 3.76 -13.60 -1.84
N SER A 169 4.29 -12.73 -0.99
CA SER A 169 3.50 -12.02 0.02
C SER A 169 3.07 -10.67 -0.57
N ALA A 170 1.80 -10.32 -0.41
CA ALA A 170 1.29 -9.02 -0.81
C ALA A 170 0.25 -8.51 0.18
N SER A 171 0.17 -7.19 0.33
CA SER A 171 -0.80 -6.52 1.17
C SER A 171 -1.11 -5.13 0.63
N ASP A 172 -2.32 -4.68 0.90
CA ASP A 172 -2.80 -3.36 0.55
C ASP A 172 -3.07 -2.53 1.82
N PRO A 173 -2.56 -1.29 1.93
CA PRO A 173 -2.78 -0.46 3.12
C PRO A 173 -4.23 -0.02 3.32
N ASN A 174 -5.00 0.10 2.24
CA ASN A 174 -6.41 0.49 2.24
C ASN A 174 -7.34 -0.72 2.45
N GLY A 175 -6.79 -1.94 2.35
CA GLY A 175 -7.52 -3.19 2.51
C GLY A 175 -8.21 -3.64 1.21
N ASP A 176 -7.78 -3.10 0.07
CA ASP A 176 -8.37 -3.41 -1.22
C ASP A 176 -8.10 -4.85 -1.67
N THR A 177 -9.00 -5.36 -2.51
CA THR A 177 -8.91 -6.73 -2.99
C THR A 177 -7.79 -6.87 -4.02
N LEU A 178 -6.84 -7.75 -3.73
CA LEU A 178 -5.68 -7.96 -4.59
C LEU A 178 -5.91 -9.01 -5.68
N THR A 179 -5.56 -8.67 -6.90
CA THR A 179 -5.51 -9.58 -8.06
C THR A 179 -4.09 -9.70 -8.59
N PHE A 180 -3.65 -10.93 -8.81
CA PHE A 180 -2.32 -11.25 -9.30
C PHE A 180 -2.31 -11.59 -10.78
N SER A 181 -1.23 -11.23 -11.46
CA SER A 181 -0.96 -11.62 -12.84
C SER A 181 0.51 -12.02 -13.04
N ILE A 182 0.79 -12.71 -14.13
CA ILE A 182 2.14 -13.20 -14.45
C ILE A 182 2.44 -13.06 -15.94
N SER A 183 3.66 -12.64 -16.26
CA SER A 183 4.23 -12.72 -17.62
C SER A 183 5.47 -13.63 -17.63
N GLY A 184 5.82 -14.18 -18.79
CA GLY A 184 6.99 -15.07 -18.94
C GLY A 184 6.81 -16.44 -18.26
N LYS A 185 5.60 -16.79 -17.83
CA LYS A 185 5.32 -18.05 -17.13
C LYS A 185 5.73 -19.26 -18.00
N PRO A 186 6.52 -20.22 -17.46
CA PRO A 186 6.79 -21.48 -18.14
C PRO A 186 5.52 -22.25 -18.52
N ALA A 187 5.56 -23.00 -19.62
CA ALA A 187 4.41 -23.78 -20.09
C ALA A 187 4.02 -24.90 -19.11
N TRP A 188 5.01 -25.52 -18.48
CA TRP A 188 4.82 -26.58 -17.48
C TRP A 188 4.22 -26.10 -16.15
N ALA A 189 4.15 -24.78 -15.91
CA ALA A 189 3.70 -24.21 -14.65
C ALA A 189 2.24 -23.71 -14.71
N ALA A 190 1.53 -23.81 -13.60
CA ALA A 190 0.24 -23.18 -13.35
C ALA A 190 0.39 -21.94 -12.47
N PHE A 191 -0.50 -20.95 -12.64
CA PHE A 191 -0.52 -19.73 -11.84
C PHE A 191 -1.92 -19.45 -11.32
N ASN A 192 -2.03 -19.17 -10.02
CA ASN A 192 -3.29 -18.81 -9.38
C ASN A 192 -3.39 -17.28 -9.20
N THR A 193 -4.33 -16.65 -9.90
CA THR A 193 -4.50 -15.19 -9.94
C THR A 193 -5.05 -14.59 -8.65
N THR A 194 -5.60 -15.40 -7.74
CA THR A 194 -6.08 -14.93 -6.43
C THR A 194 -4.97 -14.91 -5.39
N THR A 195 -4.03 -15.85 -5.48
CA THR A 195 -3.00 -16.04 -4.44
C THR A 195 -1.60 -15.66 -4.89
N GLY A 196 -1.39 -15.44 -6.20
CA GLY A 196 -0.09 -15.22 -6.81
C GLY A 196 0.79 -16.48 -6.90
N ARG A 197 0.25 -17.67 -6.56
CA ARG A 197 1.06 -18.89 -6.48
C ARG A 197 1.40 -19.43 -7.86
N LEU A 198 2.70 -19.51 -8.16
CA LEU A 198 3.28 -20.23 -9.30
C LEU A 198 3.68 -21.64 -8.84
N ASN A 199 3.15 -22.69 -9.47
CA ASN A 199 3.47 -24.07 -9.11
C ASN A 199 3.44 -25.01 -10.32
N GLY A 200 4.05 -26.18 -10.20
CA GLY A 200 4.05 -27.20 -11.25
C GLY A 200 5.21 -28.17 -11.08
N THR A 201 5.28 -29.20 -11.93
CA THR A 201 6.38 -30.18 -11.93
C THR A 201 6.93 -30.25 -13.36
N PRO A 202 8.11 -29.69 -13.65
CA PRO A 202 8.68 -29.77 -14.99
C PRO A 202 9.02 -31.22 -15.35
N ALA A 203 8.76 -31.62 -16.58
CA ALA A 203 9.14 -32.91 -17.13
C ALA A 203 10.62 -32.90 -17.59
N PRO A 204 11.23 -34.07 -17.89
CA PRO A 204 12.56 -34.12 -18.48
C PRO A 204 12.70 -33.33 -19.80
N ALA A 205 11.61 -33.18 -20.56
CA ALA A 205 11.57 -32.37 -21.78
C ALA A 205 11.59 -30.85 -21.51
N ASP A 206 11.32 -30.42 -20.27
CA ASP A 206 11.28 -29.02 -19.88
C ASP A 206 12.65 -28.50 -19.39
N VAL A 207 13.71 -29.30 -19.47
CA VAL A 207 15.09 -28.89 -19.11
C VAL A 207 15.52 -27.69 -19.94
N GLY A 208 15.97 -26.63 -19.27
CA GLY A 208 16.29 -25.36 -19.91
C GLY A 208 16.18 -24.17 -18.96
N SER A 209 16.33 -22.96 -19.50
CA SER A 209 16.23 -21.70 -18.76
C SER A 209 15.01 -20.89 -19.19
N TYR A 210 14.21 -20.48 -18.22
CA TYR A 210 12.98 -19.70 -18.42
C TYR A 210 13.17 -18.31 -17.81
N THR A 211 13.45 -17.32 -18.65
CA THR A 211 13.76 -15.94 -18.25
C THR A 211 12.57 -15.01 -18.38
N GLY A 212 12.62 -13.85 -17.71
CA GLY A 212 11.60 -12.79 -17.89
C GLY A 212 10.28 -13.09 -17.17
N ILE A 213 10.33 -13.96 -16.14
CA ILE A 213 9.17 -14.25 -15.32
C ILE A 213 8.93 -13.06 -14.39
N VAL A 214 7.75 -12.45 -14.48
CA VAL A 214 7.37 -11.29 -13.65
C VAL A 214 5.99 -11.53 -13.06
N ILE A 215 5.91 -11.53 -11.73
CA ILE A 215 4.63 -11.60 -10.99
C ILE A 215 4.25 -10.19 -10.56
N ARG A 216 3.00 -9.81 -10.82
CA ARG A 216 2.42 -8.51 -10.50
C ARG A 216 1.23 -8.69 -9.57
N VAL A 217 0.95 -7.65 -8.78
CA VAL A 217 -0.28 -7.53 -8.00
C VAL A 217 -0.90 -6.15 -8.24
N SER A 218 -2.22 -6.12 -8.32
CA SER A 218 -3.02 -4.92 -8.48
C SER A 218 -4.17 -4.92 -7.47
N ASP A 219 -4.46 -3.75 -6.92
CA ASP A 219 -5.61 -3.37 -6.11
C ASP A 219 -6.83 -2.93 -6.98
N GLY A 220 -6.65 -2.85 -8.32
CA GLY A 220 -7.64 -2.34 -9.27
C GLY A 220 -7.38 -0.92 -9.78
N THR A 221 -6.50 -0.16 -9.11
CA THR A 221 -6.12 1.22 -9.49
C THR A 221 -4.65 1.32 -9.85
N THR A 222 -3.79 0.70 -9.05
CA THR A 222 -2.34 0.64 -9.22
C THR A 222 -1.86 -0.80 -9.44
N THR A 223 -0.63 -0.95 -9.91
CA THR A 223 -0.02 -2.27 -10.13
C THR A 223 1.46 -2.21 -9.81
N VAL A 224 1.91 -3.12 -8.95
CA VAL A 224 3.31 -3.29 -8.60
C VAL A 224 3.79 -4.69 -8.98
N ALA A 225 5.11 -4.89 -9.06
CA ALA A 225 5.71 -6.13 -9.53
C ALA A 225 6.90 -6.54 -8.68
N LEU A 226 7.14 -7.84 -8.58
CA LEU A 226 8.45 -8.35 -8.20
C LEU A 226 9.47 -8.05 -9.30
N ALA A 227 10.75 -8.09 -8.94
CA ALA A 227 11.82 -8.13 -9.92
C ALA A 227 11.65 -9.35 -10.84
N ALA A 228 12.02 -9.18 -12.11
CA ALA A 228 12.04 -10.29 -13.05
C ALA A 228 13.03 -11.35 -12.57
N PHE A 229 12.65 -12.62 -12.71
CA PHE A 229 13.51 -13.74 -12.33
C PHE A 229 13.55 -14.81 -13.41
N THR A 230 14.45 -15.77 -13.20
CA THR A 230 14.69 -16.90 -14.08
C THR A 230 14.52 -18.19 -13.30
N ILE A 231 13.88 -19.19 -13.90
CA ILE A 231 13.88 -20.57 -13.41
C ILE A 231 14.73 -21.42 -14.35
N THR A 232 15.73 -22.09 -13.81
CA THR A 232 16.54 -23.07 -14.52
C THR A 232 16.08 -24.47 -14.15
N VAL A 233 15.57 -25.22 -15.12
CA VAL A 233 15.23 -26.63 -14.96
C VAL A 233 16.45 -27.46 -15.33
N THR A 234 16.99 -28.22 -14.38
CA THR A 234 18.14 -29.10 -14.59
C THR A 234 17.69 -30.55 -14.82
N GLN A 235 18.49 -31.31 -15.57
CA GLN A 235 18.29 -32.75 -15.73
C GLN A 235 18.41 -33.45 -14.36
N VAL A 236 17.72 -34.58 -14.21
CA VAL A 236 18.05 -35.56 -13.17
C VAL A 236 19.44 -36.13 -13.48
N THR A 237 20.35 -36.11 -12.51
CA THR A 237 21.67 -36.74 -12.65
C THR A 237 21.53 -38.24 -12.44
N ASN A 238 21.87 -39.04 -13.46
CA ASN A 238 21.95 -40.50 -13.31
C ASN A 238 23.34 -40.89 -12.80
N GLY A 239 23.40 -41.95 -12.00
CA GLY A 239 24.63 -42.48 -11.41
C GLY A 239 25.12 -43.77 -12.06
N THR A 240 26.18 -44.34 -11.48
CA THR A 240 26.75 -45.62 -11.89
C THR A 240 26.95 -46.53 -10.69
N ALA A 241 27.04 -47.84 -10.91
CA ALA A 241 27.41 -48.84 -9.92
C ALA A 241 28.45 -49.80 -10.50
N THR A 242 29.63 -49.88 -9.86
CA THR A 242 30.63 -50.89 -10.21
C THR A 242 30.41 -52.13 -9.37
N ILE A 243 30.20 -53.27 -10.02
CA ILE A 243 30.10 -54.59 -9.41
C ILE A 243 31.43 -55.28 -9.63
N SER A 244 32.01 -55.86 -8.57
CA SER A 244 33.26 -56.62 -8.64
C SER A 244 33.07 -57.99 -8.00
N TRP A 245 33.71 -59.01 -8.56
CA TRP A 245 33.57 -60.39 -8.10
C TRP A 245 34.86 -61.19 -8.30
N ILE A 246 34.90 -62.37 -7.70
CA ILE A 246 35.94 -63.37 -7.88
C ILE A 246 35.37 -64.47 -8.79
N PRO A 247 36.01 -64.80 -9.93
CA PRO A 247 35.57 -65.89 -10.79
C PRO A 247 35.47 -67.23 -10.05
N PRO A 248 34.39 -68.01 -10.25
CA PRO A 248 34.30 -69.35 -9.68
C PRO A 248 35.32 -70.28 -10.33
N THR A 249 35.88 -71.19 -9.54
CA THR A 249 36.86 -72.20 -10.00
C THR A 249 36.33 -73.62 -9.95
N GLN A 250 35.14 -73.84 -9.38
CA GLN A 250 34.52 -75.14 -9.17
C GLN A 250 33.01 -75.09 -9.43
N ASN A 251 32.46 -76.24 -9.82
CA ASN A 251 31.03 -76.50 -9.87
C ASN A 251 30.44 -76.70 -8.47
N THR A 252 29.10 -76.72 -8.36
CA THR A 252 28.39 -76.96 -7.10
C THR A 252 28.71 -78.32 -6.47
N ASP A 253 29.11 -79.32 -7.26
CA ASP A 253 29.55 -80.65 -6.80
C ASP A 253 31.03 -80.71 -6.38
N GLY A 254 31.77 -79.59 -6.48
CA GLY A 254 33.18 -79.49 -6.13
C GLY A 254 34.16 -79.88 -7.24
N SER A 255 33.68 -80.34 -8.40
CA SER A 255 34.54 -80.60 -9.56
C SER A 255 35.12 -79.30 -10.13
N PRO A 256 36.31 -79.31 -10.77
CA PRO A 256 36.87 -78.12 -11.40
C PRO A 256 35.96 -77.56 -12.51
N LEU A 257 35.72 -76.24 -12.49
CA LEU A 257 34.97 -75.55 -13.53
C LEU A 257 35.89 -75.33 -14.74
N THR A 258 35.57 -75.94 -15.87
CA THR A 258 36.44 -75.91 -17.09
C THR A 258 35.77 -75.26 -18.29
N ASP A 259 34.48 -74.95 -18.18
CA ASP A 259 33.59 -74.52 -19.26
C ASP A 259 32.84 -73.22 -18.94
N LEU A 260 33.39 -72.38 -18.04
CA LEU A 260 32.84 -71.06 -17.74
C LEU A 260 32.82 -70.18 -19.00
N ALA A 261 31.62 -69.72 -19.38
CA ALA A 261 31.42 -68.88 -20.56
C ALA A 261 31.24 -67.39 -20.21
N GLY A 262 30.73 -67.07 -19.02
CA GLY A 262 30.52 -65.68 -18.63
C GLY A 262 29.66 -65.48 -17.39
N TYR A 263 29.12 -64.27 -17.26
CA TYR A 263 28.30 -63.82 -16.13
C TYR A 263 27.03 -63.13 -16.59
N ARG A 264 25.95 -63.25 -15.80
CA ARG A 264 24.74 -62.43 -15.93
C ARG A 264 24.56 -61.62 -14.65
N ILE A 265 24.53 -60.30 -14.77
CA ILE A 265 24.25 -59.38 -13.67
C ILE A 265 22.78 -59.00 -13.76
N TYR A 266 22.00 -59.43 -12.77
CA TYR A 266 20.61 -59.06 -12.59
C TYR A 266 20.53 -57.85 -11.67
N TYR A 267 19.74 -56.85 -12.03
CA TYR A 267 19.58 -55.66 -11.22
C TYR A 267 18.20 -55.03 -11.36
N GLY A 268 17.83 -54.20 -10.39
CA GLY A 268 16.53 -53.54 -10.36
C GLY A 268 16.36 -52.66 -9.12
N THR A 269 15.29 -51.91 -9.04
CA THR A 269 14.97 -51.03 -7.90
C THR A 269 14.18 -51.74 -6.79
N SER A 270 13.89 -53.03 -6.96
CA SER A 270 13.24 -53.88 -5.96
C SER A 270 14.12 -55.09 -5.62
N PRO A 271 14.35 -55.39 -4.34
CA PRO A 271 15.18 -56.54 -3.94
C PRO A 271 14.57 -57.89 -4.31
N SER A 272 13.25 -57.96 -4.50
CA SER A 272 12.54 -59.18 -4.88
C SER A 272 12.25 -59.28 -6.38
N ASN A 273 12.60 -58.27 -7.17
CA ASN A 273 12.36 -58.23 -8.61
C ASN A 273 13.49 -57.50 -9.35
N LEU A 274 14.50 -58.27 -9.73
CA LEU A 274 15.62 -57.82 -10.55
C LEU A 274 15.27 -58.00 -12.03
N ASN A 275 14.63 -56.99 -12.61
CA ASN A 275 14.03 -57.05 -13.94
C ASN A 275 14.94 -56.57 -15.07
N GLN A 276 16.19 -56.22 -14.79
CA GLN A 276 17.21 -55.87 -15.76
C GLN A 276 18.32 -56.91 -15.73
N VAL A 277 18.90 -57.22 -16.89
CA VAL A 277 20.01 -58.17 -17.02
C VAL A 277 21.09 -57.61 -17.94
N VAL A 278 22.34 -57.72 -17.51
CA VAL A 278 23.52 -57.57 -18.38
C VAL A 278 24.18 -58.93 -18.51
N GLU A 279 24.32 -59.42 -19.74
CA GLU A 279 25.11 -60.61 -20.03
C GLU A 279 26.52 -60.23 -20.45
N LEU A 280 27.49 -60.87 -19.82
CA LEU A 280 28.93 -60.66 -19.98
C LEU A 280 29.56 -61.96 -20.48
N SER A 281 29.63 -62.14 -21.79
CA SER A 281 30.23 -63.31 -22.46
C SER A 281 31.77 -63.24 -22.48
N ASN A 282 32.37 -63.03 -21.32
CA ASN A 282 33.82 -63.04 -21.11
C ASN A 282 34.13 -63.56 -19.71
N PRO A 283 34.63 -64.81 -19.57
CA PRO A 283 34.91 -65.42 -18.27
C PRO A 283 36.11 -64.79 -17.54
N GLY A 284 36.92 -63.97 -18.22
CA GLY A 284 38.05 -63.26 -17.61
C GLY A 284 37.69 -61.96 -16.88
N LEU A 285 36.42 -61.54 -16.92
CA LEU A 285 35.97 -60.33 -16.23
C LEU A 285 35.89 -60.54 -14.72
N THR A 286 36.30 -59.51 -13.98
CA THR A 286 36.23 -59.44 -12.51
C THR A 286 35.47 -58.22 -12.03
N SER A 287 35.05 -57.33 -12.94
CA SER A 287 34.22 -56.17 -12.63
C SER A 287 33.43 -55.69 -13.85
N TYR A 288 32.34 -54.97 -13.58
CA TYR A 288 31.52 -54.30 -14.59
C TYR A 288 30.89 -53.04 -14.01
N MET A 289 30.84 -51.97 -14.79
CA MET A 289 30.18 -50.71 -14.41
C MET A 289 28.80 -50.62 -15.05
N VAL A 290 27.76 -50.65 -14.24
CA VAL A 290 26.40 -50.37 -14.65
C VAL A 290 26.21 -48.85 -14.68
N GLU A 291 25.86 -48.31 -15.83
CA GLU A 291 25.67 -46.87 -16.04
C GLU A 291 24.18 -46.48 -16.09
N ASN A 292 23.92 -45.18 -16.14
CA ASN A 292 22.59 -44.61 -16.36
C ASN A 292 21.53 -45.03 -15.32
N LEU A 293 21.95 -45.20 -14.07
CA LEU A 293 21.06 -45.57 -12.97
C LEU A 293 20.33 -44.32 -12.46
N SER A 294 19.00 -44.30 -12.55
CA SER A 294 18.20 -43.21 -11.98
C SER A 294 18.32 -43.14 -10.45
N PRO A 295 18.13 -41.96 -9.82
CA PRO A 295 18.10 -41.84 -8.36
C PRO A 295 17.11 -42.82 -7.71
N SER A 296 17.66 -43.80 -7.01
CA SER A 296 16.95 -44.87 -6.33
C SER A 296 17.94 -45.76 -5.59
N THR A 297 17.44 -46.71 -4.80
CA THR A 297 18.25 -47.84 -4.32
C THR A 297 18.18 -48.96 -5.35
N TRP A 298 19.31 -49.26 -5.98
CA TRP A 298 19.46 -50.35 -6.91
C TRP A 298 20.01 -51.58 -6.21
N TYR A 299 19.45 -52.74 -6.53
CA TYR A 299 19.85 -54.05 -6.04
C TYR A 299 20.49 -54.84 -7.17
N PHE A 300 21.49 -55.65 -6.85
CA PHE A 300 22.29 -56.40 -7.80
C PHE A 300 22.47 -57.84 -7.29
N SER A 301 22.34 -58.82 -8.18
CA SER A 301 22.71 -60.21 -7.98
C SER A 301 23.34 -60.74 -9.26
N MET A 302 24.22 -61.73 -9.15
CA MET A 302 24.98 -62.23 -10.28
C MET A 302 24.90 -63.76 -10.35
N ARG A 303 24.90 -64.29 -11.57
CA ARG A 303 25.07 -65.72 -11.86
C ARG A 303 26.21 -65.90 -12.85
N SER A 304 27.01 -66.95 -12.68
CA SER A 304 27.90 -67.42 -13.75
C SER A 304 27.16 -68.39 -14.66
N PHE A 305 27.56 -68.51 -15.92
CA PHE A 305 27.02 -69.52 -16.83
C PHE A 305 28.10 -70.24 -17.62
N SER A 306 27.87 -71.53 -17.90
CA SER A 306 28.74 -72.41 -18.69
C SER A 306 28.51 -72.27 -20.20
N THR A 307 29.35 -72.90 -21.02
CA THR A 307 29.26 -72.85 -22.50
C THR A 307 27.95 -73.38 -23.08
N ASP A 308 27.21 -74.22 -22.35
CA ASP A 308 25.87 -74.70 -22.69
C ASP A 308 24.74 -73.75 -22.24
N GLY A 309 25.07 -72.66 -21.55
CA GLY A 309 24.14 -71.66 -21.04
C GLY A 309 23.53 -71.98 -19.67
N THR A 310 23.94 -73.06 -19.01
CA THR A 310 23.48 -73.42 -17.66
C THR A 310 23.99 -72.40 -16.64
N GLU A 311 23.09 -71.88 -15.80
CA GLU A 311 23.42 -70.87 -14.78
C GLU A 311 23.72 -71.49 -13.41
N SER A 312 24.59 -70.83 -12.66
CA SER A 312 24.77 -71.08 -11.23
C SER A 312 23.58 -70.59 -10.40
N GLU A 313 23.58 -70.98 -9.12
CA GLU A 313 22.80 -70.27 -8.11
C GLU A 313 23.12 -68.77 -8.10
N ALA A 314 22.14 -67.96 -7.70
CA ALA A 314 22.29 -66.52 -7.60
C ALA A 314 23.24 -66.13 -6.46
N SER A 315 24.08 -65.13 -6.68
CA SER A 315 24.83 -64.50 -5.60
C SER A 315 23.90 -63.85 -4.57
N GLY A 316 24.43 -63.56 -3.39
CA GLY A 316 23.76 -62.66 -2.45
C GLY A 316 23.44 -61.30 -3.08
N LEU A 317 22.41 -60.62 -2.55
CA LEU A 317 22.02 -59.29 -2.99
C LEU A 317 23.00 -58.23 -2.48
N ALA A 318 23.55 -57.45 -3.39
CA ALA A 318 24.23 -56.19 -3.10
C ALA A 318 23.29 -55.01 -3.43
N SER A 319 23.54 -53.83 -2.86
CA SER A 319 22.78 -52.64 -3.21
C SER A 319 23.63 -51.37 -3.26
N LYS A 320 23.17 -50.38 -4.02
CA LYS A 320 23.75 -49.03 -4.11
C LYS A 320 22.65 -48.00 -4.25
N THR A 321 22.70 -46.95 -3.43
CA THR A 321 21.80 -45.79 -3.57
C THR A 321 22.43 -44.74 -4.48
N ILE A 322 21.68 -44.34 -5.49
CA ILE A 322 21.98 -43.19 -6.37
C ILE A 322 21.14 -42.01 -5.88
N LEU A 323 21.78 -40.86 -5.66
CA LEU A 323 21.17 -39.62 -5.17
C LEU A 323 20.83 -38.68 -6.31
#